data_AF-A0A942DKA7-F1
#
_entry.id   AF-A0A942DKA7-F1
#
_cell.length_a   1.000
_cell.length_b   1.000
_cell.length_c   1.000
_cell.angle_alpha   90.00
_cell.angle_beta   90.00
_cell.angle_gamma   90.00
#
_symmetry.space_group_name_H-M   'P 1'
#
loop_
_entity.id
_entity.type
_entity.pdbx_description
1 polymer ?
#
loop_
_entity_poly.entity_id
_entity_poly.type
_entity_poly.pdbx_seq_one_letter_code
_entity_poly.pdbx_strand_id
1 'polypeptide(L)'
;MIEKKRTKPLFKDLISLTDFRFYCERQYLTDTAILDNDPRFPPRYVDRYNQVRQEIAEMTNELKFSAKWWAKNKQDDRRKVVTEFIDALHFYCGMVVEEMIKERHFEHERFERDTARAYETWEQLYNFSSLEESGLYSYAETDVLRRHLVDSAFNVFHKSPAHCMAVGLKIVTTFDVTANELLAAYMDKNEIVHARNEQGY
;
A
#
# COMPACT_ATOMS: atom_id res chain seq x y z
N MET A 1 -12.81 -29.70 15.57
CA MET A 1 -12.14 -28.43 15.87
C MET A 1 -13.08 -27.31 15.50
N ILE A 2 -13.37 -26.38 16.39
CA ILE A 2 -14.11 -25.17 16.04
C ILE A 2 -13.07 -24.21 15.46
N GLU A 3 -13.12 -23.96 14.15
CA GLU A 3 -12.30 -22.91 13.53
C GLU A 3 -12.68 -21.57 14.17
N LYS A 4 -11.70 -20.93 14.83
CA LYS A 4 -11.88 -19.57 15.31
C LYS A 4 -12.16 -18.69 14.09
N LYS A 5 -13.36 -18.09 14.04
CA LYS A 5 -13.66 -17.04 13.06
C LYS A 5 -12.61 -15.94 13.21
N ARG A 6 -11.84 -15.70 12.15
CA ARG A 6 -10.91 -14.57 12.11
C ARG A 6 -11.71 -13.27 12.12
N THR A 7 -11.39 -12.39 13.04
CA THR A 7 -11.92 -11.03 13.06
C THR A 7 -11.09 -10.18 12.13
N LYS A 8 -11.74 -9.45 11.22
CA LYS A 8 -11.08 -8.46 10.37
C LYS A 8 -10.36 -7.44 11.26
N PRO A 9 -9.04 -7.20 11.07
CA PRO A 9 -8.34 -6.17 11.80
C PRO A 9 -8.92 -4.79 11.44
N LEU A 10 -9.06 -3.92 12.44
CA LEU A 10 -9.43 -2.52 12.18
C LEU A 10 -8.26 -1.85 11.45
N PHE A 11 -8.58 -0.87 10.61
CA PHE A 11 -7.56 -0.11 9.86
C PHE A 11 -6.45 0.42 10.78
N LYS A 12 -6.86 1.10 11.86
CA LYS A 12 -5.98 1.66 12.89
C LYS A 12 -5.11 0.64 13.63
N ASP A 13 -5.48 -0.65 13.61
CA ASP A 13 -4.69 -1.72 14.25
C ASP A 13 -3.54 -2.19 13.35
N LEU A 14 -3.56 -1.78 12.07
CA LEU A 14 -2.54 -2.09 11.07
C LEU A 14 -1.68 -0.86 10.77
N ILE A 15 -2.33 0.29 10.59
CA ILE A 15 -1.71 1.56 10.25
C ILE A 15 -2.48 2.64 11.01
N SER A 16 -1.87 3.19 12.07
CA SER A 16 -2.41 4.36 12.75
C SER A 16 -2.11 5.64 11.96
N LEU A 17 -2.78 6.75 12.29
CA LEU A 17 -2.45 8.05 11.70
C LEU A 17 -1.00 8.45 12.00
N THR A 18 -0.48 8.07 13.16
CA THR A 18 0.92 8.29 13.55
C THR A 18 1.87 7.52 12.64
N ASP A 19 1.60 6.24 12.36
CA ASP A 19 2.41 5.44 11.44
C ASP A 19 2.35 6.00 10.02
N PHE A 20 1.16 6.39 9.57
CA PHE A 20 0.99 6.95 8.23
C PHE A 20 1.75 8.27 8.05
N ARG A 21 1.72 9.14 9.05
CA ARG A 21 2.53 10.38 9.06
C ARG A 21 4.02 10.05 9.03
N PHE A 22 4.45 9.11 9.86
CA PHE A 22 5.84 8.65 9.83
C PHE A 22 6.26 8.19 8.42
N TYR A 23 5.45 7.37 7.74
CA TYR A 23 5.72 6.96 6.35
C TYR A 23 5.77 8.16 5.38
N CYS A 24 4.85 9.11 5.49
CA CYS A 24 4.83 10.30 4.63
C CYS A 24 6.06 11.19 4.84
N GLU A 25 6.50 11.37 6.08
CA GLU A 25 7.70 12.15 6.41
C GLU A 25 8.97 11.47 5.87
N ARG A 26 9.11 10.15 6.08
CA ARG A 26 10.23 9.38 5.52
C ARG A 26 10.26 9.44 4.00
N GLN A 27 9.10 9.38 3.35
CA GLN A 27 9.00 9.49 1.91
C GLN A 27 9.40 10.89 1.41
N TYR A 28 8.96 11.96 2.09
CA TYR A 28 9.39 13.32 1.79
C TYR A 28 10.92 13.43 1.79
N LEU A 29 11.57 12.96 2.87
CA LEU A 29 13.04 12.98 2.98
C LEU A 29 13.72 12.17 1.87
N THR A 30 13.16 11.01 1.53
CA THR A 30 13.68 10.13 0.47
C THR A 30 13.63 10.82 -0.88
N ASP A 31 12.48 11.41 -1.23
CA ASP A 31 12.29 12.08 -2.52
C ASP A 31 13.12 13.37 -2.63
N THR A 32 13.24 14.14 -1.55
CA THR A 32 14.12 15.31 -1.53
C THR A 32 15.58 14.89 -1.76
N ALA A 33 16.05 13.83 -1.11
CA ALA A 33 17.40 13.31 -1.31
C ALA A 33 17.65 12.80 -2.74
N ILE A 34 16.65 12.17 -3.37
CA ILE A 34 16.74 11.76 -4.79
C ILE A 34 16.86 13.00 -5.69
N LEU A 35 16.05 14.03 -5.45
CA LEU A 35 16.05 15.25 -6.26
C LEU A 35 17.29 16.14 -6.03
N ASP A 36 17.95 16.01 -4.88
CA ASP A 36 19.24 16.65 -4.61
C ASP A 36 20.38 15.97 -5.38
N ASN A 37 20.31 14.65 -5.54
CA ASN A 37 21.29 13.89 -6.33
C ASN A 37 21.05 13.97 -7.85
N ASP A 38 19.79 13.94 -8.28
CA ASP A 38 19.40 14.07 -9.69
C ASP A 38 18.12 14.93 -9.84
N PRO A 39 18.27 16.24 -10.12
CA PRO A 39 17.13 17.16 -10.18
C PRO A 39 16.27 17.00 -11.44
N ARG A 40 16.60 16.08 -12.35
CA ARG A 40 16.08 16.10 -13.72
C ARG A 40 14.58 15.80 -13.81
N PHE A 41 13.98 15.11 -12.84
CA PHE A 41 12.56 14.72 -12.92
C PHE A 41 11.86 14.67 -11.54
N PRO A 42 11.26 15.77 -11.06
CA PRO A 42 10.31 15.68 -9.95
C PRO A 42 9.13 14.78 -10.34
N PRO A 43 8.93 13.65 -9.66
CA PRO A 43 7.86 12.71 -10.01
C PRO A 43 6.49 13.35 -9.82
N ARG A 44 5.66 13.29 -10.85
CA ARG A 44 4.32 13.90 -10.86
C ARG A 44 3.30 12.94 -10.25
N TYR A 45 2.18 13.48 -9.78
CA TYR A 45 1.03 12.73 -9.28
C TYR A 45 0.65 11.53 -10.16
N VAL A 46 0.55 11.77 -11.48
CA VAL A 46 0.13 10.73 -12.45
C VAL A 46 1.17 9.62 -12.55
N ASP A 47 2.45 9.95 -12.49
CA ASP A 47 3.53 8.95 -12.57
C ASP A 47 3.50 8.08 -11.32
N ARG A 48 3.39 8.67 -10.13
CA ARG A 48 3.23 7.94 -8.87
C ARG A 48 1.96 7.11 -8.85
N TYR A 49 0.85 7.62 -9.39
CA TYR A 49 -0.37 6.84 -9.46
C TYR A 49 -0.22 5.62 -10.38
N ASN A 50 0.49 5.76 -11.51
CA ASN A 50 0.82 4.62 -12.36
C ASN A 50 1.65 3.59 -11.60
N GLN A 51 2.63 4.03 -10.81
CA GLN A 51 3.44 3.13 -9.99
C GLN A 51 2.62 2.44 -8.91
N VAL A 52 1.77 3.15 -8.15
CA VAL A 52 0.84 2.51 -7.19
C VAL A 52 0.04 1.38 -7.86
N ARG A 53 -0.47 1.62 -9.08
CA ARG A 53 -1.22 0.59 -9.82
C ARG A 53 -0.33 -0.57 -10.25
N GLN A 54 0.88 -0.28 -10.72
CA GLN A 54 1.85 -1.31 -11.08
C GLN A 54 2.18 -2.19 -9.87
N GLU A 55 2.53 -1.60 -8.73
CA GLU A 55 2.89 -2.35 -7.52
C GLU A 55 1.72 -3.18 -6.98
N ILE A 56 0.49 -2.67 -7.04
CA ILE A 56 -0.69 -3.48 -6.69
C ILE A 56 -0.90 -4.62 -7.69
N ALA A 57 -0.62 -4.44 -8.99
CA ALA A 57 -0.66 -5.51 -9.97
C ALA A 57 0.43 -6.57 -9.70
N GLU A 58 1.65 -6.15 -9.38
CA GLU A 58 2.77 -7.02 -8.98
C GLU A 58 2.43 -7.80 -7.71
N MET A 59 1.83 -7.16 -6.71
CA MET A 59 1.33 -7.81 -5.50
C MET A 59 0.30 -8.91 -5.84
N THR A 60 -0.66 -8.66 -6.75
CA THR A 60 -1.63 -9.70 -7.15
C THR A 60 -0.97 -10.86 -7.88
N ASN A 61 0.16 -10.62 -8.57
CA ASN A 61 0.94 -11.68 -9.17
C ASN A 61 1.56 -12.59 -8.12
N GLU A 62 1.68 -12.23 -6.85
CA GLU A 62 2.26 -13.11 -5.83
C GLU A 62 1.22 -14.04 -5.17
N LEU A 63 -0.04 -13.97 -5.64
CA LEU A 63 -1.12 -14.84 -5.19
C LEU A 63 -1.28 -16.07 -6.10
N LYS A 64 -1.59 -17.22 -5.50
CA LYS A 64 -1.92 -18.50 -6.14
C LYS A 64 -3.08 -18.37 -7.13
N PHE A 65 -4.04 -17.51 -6.81
CA PHE A 65 -5.20 -17.22 -7.66
C PHE A 65 -4.98 -16.03 -8.60
N SER A 66 -3.72 -15.62 -8.82
CA SER A 66 -3.38 -14.67 -9.88
C SER A 66 -3.91 -15.14 -11.25
N ALA A 67 -4.07 -14.22 -12.20
CA ALA A 67 -4.66 -14.44 -13.52
C ALA A 67 -4.01 -15.57 -14.37
N LYS A 68 -2.92 -16.17 -13.89
CA LYS A 68 -2.19 -17.26 -14.55
C LYS A 68 -2.87 -18.60 -14.29
N TRP A 69 -3.98 -18.85 -14.97
CA TRP A 69 -4.75 -20.11 -14.89
C TRP A 69 -3.93 -21.38 -15.21
N TRP A 70 -2.78 -21.24 -15.88
CA TRP A 70 -1.86 -22.34 -16.20
C TRP A 70 -0.83 -22.67 -15.10
N ALA A 71 -0.67 -21.83 -14.08
CA ALA A 71 0.32 -22.00 -13.02
C ALA A 71 -0.20 -22.89 -11.87
N LYS A 72 -0.44 -24.19 -12.17
CA LYS A 72 -1.15 -25.13 -11.28
C LYS A 72 -0.56 -25.32 -9.87
N ASN A 73 0.74 -25.08 -9.70
CA ASN A 73 1.46 -25.34 -8.43
C ASN A 73 1.89 -24.06 -7.70
N LYS A 74 1.47 -22.89 -8.16
CA LYS A 74 1.83 -21.63 -7.53
C LYS A 74 1.36 -21.59 -6.09
N GLN A 75 2.26 -21.17 -5.19
CA GLN A 75 1.93 -20.85 -3.81
C GLN A 75 1.93 -19.34 -3.64
N ASP A 76 1.19 -18.86 -2.64
CA ASP A 76 1.27 -17.47 -2.25
C ASP A 76 2.69 -17.16 -1.70
N ASP A 77 3.28 -16.05 -2.12
CA ASP A 77 4.52 -15.53 -1.52
C ASP A 77 4.19 -14.36 -0.60
N ARG A 78 3.89 -14.67 0.67
CA ARG A 78 3.55 -13.66 1.69
C ARG A 78 4.56 -12.53 1.76
N ARG A 79 5.85 -12.85 1.70
CA ARG A 79 6.92 -11.86 1.86
C ARG A 79 6.85 -10.86 0.72
N LYS A 80 6.74 -11.34 -0.52
CA LYS A 80 6.63 -10.45 -1.67
C LYS A 80 5.33 -9.67 -1.70
N VAL A 81 4.20 -10.27 -1.34
CA VAL A 81 2.92 -9.53 -1.20
C VAL A 81 3.08 -8.31 -0.29
N VAL A 82 3.75 -8.49 0.86
CA VAL A 82 4.02 -7.38 1.78
C VAL A 82 5.00 -6.38 1.14
N THR A 83 6.08 -6.85 0.51
CA THR A 83 7.04 -5.98 -0.19
C THR A 83 6.37 -5.10 -1.24
N GLU A 84 5.57 -5.67 -2.15
CA GLU A 84 4.91 -4.90 -3.21
C GLU A 84 3.87 -3.92 -2.64
N PHE A 85 3.20 -4.27 -1.54
CA PHE A 85 2.33 -3.32 -0.84
C PHE A 85 3.11 -2.14 -0.25
N ILE A 86 4.29 -2.39 0.31
CA ILE A 86 5.18 -1.34 0.83
C ILE A 86 5.70 -0.45 -0.30
N ASP A 87 6.01 -1.02 -1.46
CA ASP A 87 6.40 -0.25 -2.65
C ASP A 87 5.26 0.69 -3.10
N ALA A 88 4.02 0.16 -3.15
CA ALA A 88 2.84 0.98 -3.39
C ALA A 88 2.66 2.09 -2.33
N LEU A 89 2.93 1.79 -1.06
CA LEU A 89 2.82 2.74 0.04
C LEU A 89 3.82 3.89 -0.08
N HIS A 90 5.07 3.63 -0.48
CA HIS A 90 6.05 4.67 -0.80
C HIS A 90 5.52 5.64 -1.86
N PHE A 91 4.99 5.12 -2.97
CA PHE A 91 4.44 5.97 -4.02
C PHE A 91 3.22 6.76 -3.54
N TYR A 92 2.31 6.14 -2.78
CA TYR A 92 1.13 6.80 -2.24
C TYR A 92 1.50 7.92 -1.26
N CYS A 93 2.42 7.67 -0.32
CA CYS A 93 2.95 8.69 0.59
C CYS A 93 3.54 9.87 -0.19
N GLY A 94 4.30 9.59 -1.25
CA GLY A 94 4.90 10.63 -2.10
C GLY A 94 3.88 11.47 -2.85
N MET A 95 2.68 10.94 -3.12
CA MET A 95 1.56 11.72 -3.67
C MET A 95 0.94 12.65 -2.63
N VAL A 96 0.85 12.21 -1.37
CA VAL A 96 0.30 13.01 -0.27
C VAL A 96 1.18 14.23 0.01
N VAL A 97 2.50 14.07 -0.09
CA VAL A 97 3.48 15.14 0.18
C VAL A 97 4.09 15.76 -1.10
N GLU A 98 3.49 15.50 -2.27
CA GLU A 98 4.06 15.85 -3.58
C GLU A 98 4.40 17.33 -3.72
N GLU A 99 3.50 18.22 -3.31
CA GLU A 99 3.72 19.65 -3.45
C GLU A 99 4.84 20.15 -2.54
N MET A 100 4.97 19.62 -1.32
CA MET A 100 6.11 19.93 -0.44
C MET A 100 7.44 19.44 -1.04
N ILE A 101 7.44 18.28 -1.72
CA ILE A 101 8.60 17.78 -2.46
C ILE A 101 8.96 18.75 -3.59
N LYS A 102 7.98 19.18 -4.41
CA LYS A 102 8.20 20.12 -5.52
C LYS A 102 8.73 21.47 -5.06
N GLU A 103 8.17 21.99 -3.96
CA GLU A 103 8.57 23.26 -3.35
C GLU A 103 9.90 23.15 -2.61
N ARG A 104 10.41 21.94 -2.36
CA ARG A 104 11.57 21.65 -1.50
C ARG A 104 11.43 22.33 -0.13
N HIS A 105 10.20 22.35 0.40
CA HIS A 105 9.87 23.03 1.63
C HIS A 105 8.89 22.19 2.45
N PHE A 106 9.31 21.81 3.66
CA PHE A 106 8.45 21.10 4.59
C PHE A 106 7.64 22.10 5.41
N GLU A 107 6.33 22.09 5.23
CA GLU A 107 5.40 22.91 5.98
C GLU A 107 4.58 22.02 6.92
N HIS A 108 4.82 22.14 8.23
CA HIS A 108 4.25 21.22 9.22
C HIS A 108 2.72 21.23 9.26
N GLU A 109 2.08 22.41 9.23
CA GLU A 109 0.60 22.50 9.27
C GLU A 109 -0.04 21.87 8.02
N ARG A 110 0.55 22.11 6.85
CA ARG A 110 0.14 21.49 5.59
C ARG A 110 0.32 19.97 5.64
N PHE A 111 1.47 19.50 6.11
CA PHE A 111 1.75 18.08 6.29
C PHE A 111 0.71 17.40 7.20
N GLU A 112 0.45 17.97 8.36
CA GLU A 112 -0.52 17.45 9.33
C GLU A 112 -1.93 17.33 8.74
N ARG A 113 -2.36 18.35 8.00
CA ARG A 113 -3.68 18.42 7.33
C ARG A 113 -3.77 17.43 6.17
N ASP A 114 -2.80 17.43 5.27
CA ASP A 114 -2.84 16.64 4.03
C ASP A 114 -2.73 15.14 4.36
N THR A 115 -1.88 14.76 5.33
CA THR A 115 -1.80 13.38 5.84
C THR A 115 -3.08 12.93 6.55
N ALA A 116 -3.68 13.77 7.40
CA ALA A 116 -4.94 13.42 8.08
C ALA A 116 -6.08 13.19 7.09
N ARG A 117 -6.22 14.06 6.08
CA ARG A 117 -7.24 13.91 5.04
C ARG A 117 -7.05 12.65 4.20
N ALA A 118 -5.81 12.36 3.80
CA ALA A 118 -5.50 11.15 3.04
C ALA A 118 -5.76 9.87 3.87
N TYR A 119 -5.35 9.89 5.14
CA TYR A 119 -5.61 8.81 6.10
C TYR A 119 -7.11 8.55 6.27
N GLU A 120 -7.91 9.59 6.53
CA GLU A 120 -9.36 9.45 6.71
C GLU A 120 -10.01 8.85 5.45
N THR A 121 -9.61 9.34 4.27
CA THR A 121 -10.11 8.80 3.00
C THR A 121 -9.76 7.32 2.84
N TRP A 122 -8.51 6.94 3.16
CA TRP A 122 -8.05 5.56 3.06
C TRP A 122 -8.76 4.65 4.08
N GLU A 123 -8.90 5.10 5.33
CA GLU A 123 -9.63 4.39 6.38
C GLU A 123 -11.09 4.16 5.99
N GLN A 124 -11.78 5.20 5.50
CA GLN A 124 -13.16 5.09 5.02
C GLN A 124 -13.27 4.03 3.92
N LEU A 125 -12.37 4.03 2.94
CA LEU A 125 -12.38 3.06 1.83
C LEU A 125 -11.98 1.63 2.26
N TYR A 126 -11.10 1.49 3.24
CA TYR A 126 -10.76 0.20 3.83
C TYR A 126 -11.96 -0.39 4.59
N ASN A 127 -12.64 0.45 5.38
CA ASN A 127 -13.83 0.06 6.12
C ASN A 127 -15.01 -0.19 5.19
N PHE A 128 -15.12 0.55 4.08
CA PHE A 128 -16.11 0.33 3.05
C PHE A 128 -15.81 -0.99 2.32
N SER A 129 -16.61 -2.01 2.59
CA SER A 129 -16.49 -3.34 2.03
C SER A 129 -17.86 -3.77 1.51
N SER A 130 -18.10 -3.60 0.21
CA SER A 130 -19.26 -4.18 -0.47
C SER A 130 -19.34 -5.71 -0.30
N LEU A 131 -18.22 -6.36 0.06
CA LEU A 131 -18.12 -7.79 0.30
C LEU A 131 -18.73 -8.20 1.65
N GLU A 132 -18.64 -7.36 2.68
CA GLU A 132 -19.20 -7.66 4.01
C GLU A 132 -20.70 -7.35 4.08
N GLU A 133 -21.16 -6.29 3.42
CA GLU A 133 -22.60 -5.97 3.32
C GLU A 133 -23.40 -7.04 2.58
N SER A 134 -22.75 -7.78 1.68
CA SER A 134 -23.39 -8.85 0.92
C SER A 134 -23.67 -10.12 1.73
N GLY A 135 -23.12 -10.25 2.94
CA GLY A 135 -23.26 -11.44 3.80
C GLY A 135 -22.70 -12.74 3.21
N LEU A 136 -22.04 -12.68 2.05
CA LEU A 136 -21.66 -13.84 1.25
C LEU A 136 -20.36 -14.50 1.71
N TYR A 137 -19.50 -13.80 2.46
CA TYR A 137 -18.16 -14.32 2.80
C TYR A 137 -17.79 -14.03 4.25
N SER A 138 -17.51 -15.11 5.01
CA SER A 138 -16.80 -14.98 6.27
C SER A 138 -15.30 -15.03 6.00
N TYR A 139 -14.51 -14.34 6.83
CA TYR A 139 -13.03 -14.36 6.80
C TYR A 139 -12.42 -15.78 6.98
N ALA A 140 -13.25 -16.81 7.19
CA ALA A 140 -12.86 -18.23 7.21
C ALA A 140 -12.57 -18.78 5.80
N GLU A 141 -13.11 -18.20 4.72
CA GLU A 141 -12.89 -18.65 3.34
C GLU A 141 -11.86 -17.76 2.63
N THR A 142 -10.63 -17.79 3.14
CA THR A 142 -9.52 -16.92 2.69
C THR A 142 -9.29 -16.96 1.17
N ASP A 143 -9.43 -18.12 0.52
CA ASP A 143 -9.25 -18.27 -0.92
C ASP A 143 -10.32 -17.52 -1.75
N VAL A 144 -11.58 -17.51 -1.31
CA VAL A 144 -12.69 -16.85 -2.01
C VAL A 144 -12.60 -15.33 -1.86
N LEU A 145 -12.26 -14.88 -0.64
CA LEU A 145 -11.96 -13.48 -0.36
C LEU A 145 -10.78 -12.99 -1.20
N ARG A 146 -9.68 -13.75 -1.26
CA ARG A 146 -8.50 -13.41 -2.07
C ARG A 146 -8.84 -13.29 -3.55
N ARG A 147 -9.65 -14.20 -4.11
CA ARG A 147 -10.10 -14.09 -5.51
C ARG A 147 -10.88 -12.80 -5.77
N HIS A 148 -11.85 -12.47 -4.91
CA HIS A 148 -12.61 -11.23 -5.04
C HIS A 148 -11.74 -9.97 -4.90
N LEU A 149 -10.74 -10.01 -4.01
CA LEU A 149 -9.80 -8.90 -3.85
C LEU A 149 -8.90 -8.75 -5.09
N VAL A 150 -8.49 -9.85 -5.73
CA VAL A 150 -7.78 -9.82 -7.02
C VAL A 150 -8.66 -9.21 -8.10
N ASP A 151 -9.91 -9.65 -8.25
CA ASP A 151 -10.85 -9.07 -9.22
C ASP A 151 -11.10 -7.58 -8.91
N SER A 152 -11.18 -7.23 -7.64
CA SER A 152 -11.29 -5.84 -7.20
C SER A 152 -10.04 -5.04 -7.56
N ALA A 153 -8.83 -5.59 -7.39
CA ALA A 153 -7.57 -4.97 -7.77
C ALA A 153 -7.55 -4.62 -9.27
N PHE A 154 -8.04 -5.53 -10.12
CA PHE A 154 -8.19 -5.28 -11.56
C PHE A 154 -9.23 -4.19 -11.87
N ASN A 155 -10.32 -4.13 -11.11
CA ASN A 155 -11.39 -3.14 -11.32
C ASN A 155 -11.08 -1.75 -10.71
N VAL A 156 -10.18 -1.66 -9.72
CA VAL A 156 -9.82 -0.38 -9.09
C VAL A 156 -8.76 0.41 -9.86
N PHE A 157 -8.19 -0.12 -10.94
CA PHE A 157 -7.23 0.62 -11.77
C PHE A 157 -7.79 1.91 -12.42
N HIS A 158 -9.12 2.08 -12.41
CA HIS A 158 -9.80 3.29 -12.84
C HIS A 158 -10.32 4.15 -11.67
N LYS A 159 -10.04 3.77 -10.42
CA LYS A 159 -10.50 4.46 -9.21
C LYS A 159 -9.45 5.45 -8.71
N SER A 160 -9.54 5.89 -7.45
CA SER A 160 -8.53 6.76 -6.85
C SER A 160 -7.36 5.93 -6.26
N PRO A 161 -6.18 6.54 -6.01
CA PRO A 161 -5.05 5.85 -5.37
C PRO A 161 -5.42 5.25 -4.01
N ALA A 162 -6.22 5.96 -3.20
CA ALA A 162 -6.68 5.47 -1.90
C ALA A 162 -7.53 4.18 -2.02
N HIS A 163 -8.28 4.00 -3.12
CA HIS A 163 -8.98 2.74 -3.39
C HIS A 163 -7.99 1.60 -3.66
N CYS A 164 -6.94 1.86 -4.44
CA CYS A 164 -5.89 0.87 -4.70
C CYS A 164 -5.21 0.44 -3.39
N MET A 165 -4.86 1.40 -2.54
CA MET A 165 -4.25 1.14 -1.23
C MET A 165 -5.19 0.39 -0.28
N ALA A 166 -6.50 0.70 -0.30
CA ALA A 166 -7.49 -0.03 0.49
C ALA A 166 -7.58 -1.50 0.07
N VAL A 167 -7.57 -1.79 -1.24
CA VAL A 167 -7.53 -3.16 -1.76
C VAL A 167 -6.21 -3.85 -1.41
N GLY A 168 -5.09 -3.14 -1.55
CA GLY A 168 -3.76 -3.59 -1.16
C GLY A 168 -3.69 -4.09 0.28
N LEU A 169 -4.10 -3.23 1.21
CA LEU A 169 -4.11 -3.56 2.64
C LEU A 169 -5.07 -4.71 2.96
N LYS A 170 -6.22 -4.79 2.28
CA LYS A 170 -7.14 -5.93 2.41
C LYS A 170 -6.49 -7.24 1.94
N ILE A 171 -5.67 -7.24 0.89
CA ILE A 171 -4.93 -8.44 0.45
C ILE A 171 -3.90 -8.83 1.51
N VAL A 172 -3.11 -7.87 1.99
CA VAL A 172 -2.10 -8.05 3.04
C VAL A 172 -2.69 -8.66 4.31
N THR A 173 -3.87 -8.20 4.76
CA THR A 173 -4.53 -8.70 5.97
C THR A 173 -4.97 -10.17 5.86
N THR A 174 -5.08 -10.72 4.66
CA THR A 174 -5.31 -12.17 4.49
C THR A 174 -4.10 -13.03 4.89
N PHE A 175 -2.94 -12.42 5.15
CA PHE A 175 -1.69 -13.08 5.55
C PHE A 175 -1.33 -12.85 7.04
N ASP A 176 -2.29 -12.43 7.85
CA ASP A 176 -2.11 -12.19 9.30
C ASP A 176 -0.92 -11.27 9.62
N VAL A 177 -0.70 -10.27 8.76
CA VAL A 177 0.36 -9.29 8.92
C VAL A 177 0.00 -8.33 10.05
N THR A 178 0.96 -8.06 10.93
CA THR A 178 0.83 -7.12 12.04
C THR A 178 1.32 -5.72 11.67
N ALA A 179 0.91 -4.69 12.43
CA ALA A 179 1.43 -3.33 12.26
C ALA A 179 2.96 -3.25 12.36
N ASN A 180 3.56 -3.98 13.31
CA ASN A 180 5.02 -4.03 13.47
C ASN A 180 5.72 -4.62 12.25
N GLU A 181 5.13 -5.63 11.60
CA GLU A 181 5.69 -6.20 10.37
C GLU A 181 5.59 -5.24 9.19
N LEU A 182 4.49 -4.47 9.08
CA LEU A 182 4.38 -3.41 8.07
C LEU A 182 5.42 -2.31 8.28
N LEU A 183 5.58 -1.86 9.52
CA LEU A 183 6.59 -0.86 9.88
C LEU A 183 8.00 -1.37 9.57
N ALA A 184 8.33 -2.61 9.97
CA ALA A 184 9.63 -3.20 9.70
C ALA A 184 9.90 -3.32 8.19
N ALA A 185 8.92 -3.83 7.42
CA ALA A 185 9.05 -3.93 5.97
C ALA A 185 9.21 -2.56 5.29
N TYR A 186 8.53 -1.53 5.79
CA TYR A 186 8.70 -0.16 5.33
C TYR A 186 10.12 0.36 5.59
N MET A 187 10.64 0.15 6.80
CA MET A 187 11.99 0.58 7.15
C MET A 187 13.06 -0.12 6.31
N ASP A 188 12.95 -1.44 6.17
CA ASP A 188 13.85 -2.24 5.31
C ASP A 188 13.84 -1.70 3.88
N LYS A 189 12.66 -1.40 3.32
CA LYS A 189 12.55 -0.87 1.96
C LYS A 189 13.14 0.53 1.86
N ASN A 190 12.86 1.40 2.83
CA ASN A 190 13.38 2.76 2.86
C ASN A 190 14.93 2.78 2.88
N GLU A 191 15.56 1.91 3.67
CA GLU A 191 17.02 1.73 3.69
C GLU A 191 17.56 1.27 2.33
N ILE A 192 16.90 0.29 1.69
CA ILE A 192 17.28 -0.17 0.35
C ILE A 192 17.20 0.97 -0.68
N VAL A 193 16.17 1.81 -0.62
CA VAL A 193 16.01 2.94 -1.55
C VAL A 193 17.12 3.97 -1.33
N HIS A 194 17.45 4.30 -0.08
CA HIS A 194 18.57 5.20 0.21
C HIS A 194 19.91 4.64 -0.31
N ALA A 195 20.21 3.36 -0.05
CA ALA A 195 21.43 2.73 -0.53
C ALA A 195 21.52 2.68 -2.06
N ARG A 196 20.39 2.50 -2.76
CA ARG A 196 20.34 2.56 -4.23
C ARG A 196 20.62 3.96 -4.78
N ASN A 197 20.05 4.99 -4.14
CA ASN A 197 20.28 6.38 -4.50
C ASN A 197 21.76 6.77 -4.33
N GLU A 198 22.42 6.32 -3.26
CA GLU A 198 23.87 6.53 -3.05
C GLU A 198 24.74 5.85 -4.11
N GLN A 199 24.24 4.79 -4.75
CA GLN A 199 24.91 4.07 -5.84
C GLN A 199 24.60 4.62 -7.23
N GLY A 200 23.78 5.68 -7.34
CA GLY A 200 23.39 6.31 -8.60
C GLY A 200 22.38 5.52 -9.44
N TYR A 201 21.55 4.70 -8.78
CA TYR A 201 20.40 4.01 -9.40
C TYR A 201 19.27 4.99 -9.74
#